data_AF-A0A1H2Q6G3-F1
#
_entry.id   AF-A0A1H2Q6G3-F1
#
_cell.length_a   1.000
_cell.length_b   1.000
_cell.length_c   1.000
_cell.angle_alpha   90.00
_cell.angle_beta   90.00
_cell.angle_gamma   90.00
#
_symmetry.space_group_name_H-M   'P 1'
#
loop_
_entity.id
_entity.type
_entity.pdbx_description
1 polymer ?
#
loop_
_entity_poly.entity_id
_entity_poly.type
_entity_poly.pdbx_seq_one_letter_code
_entity_poly.pdbx_strand_id
1 'polypeptide(L)'
;MKTSNLFNARALIHPLLVALSSVTAAAAAADVSDIELRRLFEPSSSERAAEANGEIYIYEGLRDIDIQRAMDEEFGRVENMMFIRTIKTDETGKTARDPETGVAVTSDDGC
;
A
#
# COMPACT_ATOMS: atom_id res chain seq x y z
N MET A 1 -12.56 -17.66 -79.09
CA MET A 1 -13.47 -16.50 -78.89
C MET A 1 -13.94 -16.51 -77.43
N LYS A 2 -13.91 -15.35 -76.75
CA LYS A 2 -14.53 -15.02 -75.44
C LYS A 2 -13.83 -15.57 -74.15
N THR A 3 -12.96 -14.80 -73.49
CA THR A 3 -13.17 -13.80 -72.37
C THR A 3 -13.49 -14.48 -71.01
N SER A 4 -12.55 -14.49 -70.03
CA SER A 4 -12.42 -13.58 -68.85
C SER A 4 -13.43 -13.91 -67.72
N ASN A 5 -13.18 -13.94 -66.40
CA ASN A 5 -12.32 -13.17 -65.50
C ASN A 5 -12.30 -13.83 -64.09
N LEU A 6 -11.24 -13.50 -63.32
CA LEU A 6 -11.12 -13.28 -61.87
C LEU A 6 -12.08 -13.95 -60.86
N PHE A 7 -11.52 -14.68 -59.88
CA PHE A 7 -11.78 -14.61 -58.42
C PHE A 7 -10.56 -15.30 -57.73
N ASN A 8 -9.52 -14.60 -57.26
CA ASN A 8 -9.42 -13.81 -56.02
C ASN A 8 -9.77 -14.61 -54.75
N ALA A 9 -8.76 -15.22 -54.11
CA ALA A 9 -8.76 -15.54 -52.68
C ALA A 9 -7.31 -15.78 -52.23
N ARG A 10 -6.63 -14.66 -52.00
CA ARG A 10 -5.29 -14.57 -51.42
C ARG A 10 -5.33 -15.21 -50.03
N ALA A 11 -4.58 -16.30 -49.86
CA ALA A 11 -4.40 -16.98 -48.58
C ALA A 11 -3.82 -15.99 -47.56
N LEU A 12 -4.64 -15.58 -46.59
CA LEU A 12 -4.22 -14.79 -45.44
C LEU A 12 -4.29 -15.69 -44.21
N ILE A 13 -3.27 -16.54 -44.07
CA ILE A 13 -2.96 -17.22 -42.81
C ILE A 13 -2.34 -16.15 -41.90
N HIS A 14 -3.16 -15.46 -41.12
CA HIS A 14 -2.67 -14.62 -40.04
C HIS A 14 -2.43 -15.52 -38.82
N PRO A 15 -1.19 -15.62 -38.30
CA PRO A 15 -0.97 -16.26 -37.03
C PRO A 15 -1.63 -15.40 -35.94
N LEU A 16 -2.58 -16.01 -35.25
CA LEU A 16 -3.19 -15.55 -34.02
C LEU A 16 -2.08 -15.37 -32.97
N LEU A 17 -1.55 -14.15 -32.84
CA LEU A 17 -0.62 -13.79 -31.78
C LEU A 17 -1.43 -13.57 -30.50
N VAL A 18 -1.65 -14.65 -29.74
CA VAL A 18 -2.16 -14.56 -28.37
C VAL A 18 -1.03 -14.00 -27.50
N ALA A 19 -1.03 -12.69 -27.31
CA ALA A 19 -0.21 -12.06 -26.28
C ALA A 19 -0.83 -12.42 -24.92
N LEU A 20 -0.34 -13.51 -24.33
CA LEU A 20 -0.60 -13.87 -22.94
C LEU A 20 0.14 -12.85 -22.08
N SER A 21 -0.51 -11.72 -21.78
CA SER A 21 -0.04 -10.80 -20.75
C SER A 21 -0.17 -11.51 -19.40
N SER A 22 0.91 -12.15 -18.97
CA SER A 22 1.08 -12.63 -17.61
C SER A 22 1.07 -11.40 -16.68
N VAL A 23 -0.10 -11.06 -16.15
CA VAL A 23 -0.21 -10.22 -14.96
C VAL A 23 0.37 -11.06 -13.84
N THR A 24 1.65 -10.86 -13.54
CA THR A 24 2.27 -11.38 -12.33
C THR A 24 1.66 -10.59 -11.17
N ALA A 25 0.57 -11.10 -10.60
CA ALA A 25 0.05 -10.63 -9.33
C ALA A 25 1.03 -11.06 -8.25
N ALA A 26 2.08 -10.26 -8.04
CA ALA A 26 2.90 -10.33 -6.84
C ALA A 26 2.07 -9.76 -5.69
N ALA A 27 1.10 -10.54 -5.20
CA ALA A 27 0.57 -10.36 -3.86
C ALA A 27 1.65 -10.81 -2.89
N ALA A 28 2.70 -9.99 -2.76
CA ALA A 28 3.69 -10.11 -1.72
C ALA A 28 2.95 -9.98 -0.39
N ALA A 29 3.33 -10.79 0.60
CA ALA A 29 2.96 -10.54 1.99
C ALA A 29 3.41 -9.11 2.30
N ALA A 30 2.47 -8.16 2.25
CA ALA A 30 2.72 -6.79 2.66
C ALA A 30 3.23 -6.88 4.10
N ASP A 31 4.34 -6.20 4.37
CA ASP A 31 4.85 -6.11 5.73
C ASP A 31 3.71 -5.56 6.61
N VAL A 32 3.63 -5.97 7.88
CA VAL A 32 2.59 -5.49 8.80
C VAL A 32 2.58 -3.95 8.79
N SER A 33 3.77 -3.36 8.70
CA SER A 33 3.99 -1.91 8.56
C SER A 33 3.34 -1.31 7.30
N ASP A 34 3.37 -2.01 6.15
CA ASP A 34 2.76 -1.53 4.90
C ASP A 34 1.23 -1.54 4.97
N ILE A 35 0.64 -2.58 5.59
CA ILE A 35 -0.81 -2.67 5.77
C ILE A 35 -1.29 -1.56 6.70
N GLU A 36 -0.54 -1.30 7.76
CA GLU A 36 -0.82 -0.23 8.70
C GLU A 36 -0.71 1.15 8.06
N LEU A 37 0.36 1.43 7.32
CA LEU A 37 0.52 2.69 6.59
C LEU A 37 -0.58 2.89 5.54
N ARG A 38 -0.94 1.84 4.78
CA ARG A 38 -2.07 1.90 3.86
C ARG A 38 -3.36 2.23 4.61
N ARG A 39 -3.68 1.56 5.72
CA ARG A 39 -4.92 1.86 6.48
C ARG A 39 -4.89 3.27 7.07
N LEU A 40 -3.72 3.76 7.46
CA LEU A 40 -3.56 5.10 8.04
C LEU A 40 -3.89 6.19 7.01
N PHE A 41 -3.35 6.11 5.80
CA PHE A 41 -3.49 7.17 4.78
C PHE A 41 -4.51 6.87 3.66
N GLU A 42 -4.84 5.61 3.44
CA GLU A 42 -5.75 5.15 2.39
C GLU A 42 -6.73 4.08 2.94
N PRO A 43 -7.57 4.42 3.94
CA PRO A 43 -8.53 3.49 4.49
C PRO A 43 -9.58 3.12 3.43
N SER A 44 -9.96 1.85 3.41
CA SER A 44 -11.12 1.37 2.67
C SER A 44 -12.41 2.00 3.20
N SER A 45 -13.48 1.93 2.39
CA SER A 45 -14.80 2.40 2.82
C SER A 45 -15.31 1.68 4.07
N SER A 46 -15.01 0.39 4.23
CA SER A 46 -15.35 -0.39 5.42
C SER A 46 -14.56 0.03 6.65
N GLU A 47 -13.26 0.30 6.52
CA GLU A 47 -12.41 0.77 7.64
C GLU A 47 -12.89 2.14 8.13
N ARG A 48 -13.23 3.07 7.22
CA ARG A 48 -13.82 4.37 7.59
C ARG A 48 -15.18 4.24 8.27
N ALA A 49 -16.02 3.31 7.82
CA ALA A 49 -17.32 3.08 8.43
C ALA A 49 -17.17 2.50 9.85
N ALA A 50 -16.17 1.65 10.08
CA ALA A 50 -15.85 1.11 11.39
C ALA A 50 -15.37 2.22 12.36
N GLU A 51 -14.44 3.08 11.92
CA GLU A 51 -14.00 4.25 12.69
C GLU A 51 -15.19 5.16 13.06
N ALA A 52 -16.05 5.48 12.09
CA ALA A 52 -17.24 6.30 12.32
C ALA A 52 -18.27 5.67 13.29
N ASN A 53 -18.22 4.34 13.46
CA ASN A 53 -19.02 3.61 14.45
C ASN A 53 -18.34 3.51 15.82
N GLY A 54 -17.17 4.13 16.00
CA GLY A 54 -16.42 4.17 17.24
C GLY A 54 -15.38 3.05 17.41
N GLU A 55 -15.06 2.29 16.36
CA GLU A 55 -13.94 1.35 16.45
C GLU A 55 -12.61 2.10 16.57
N ILE A 56 -11.68 1.50 17.33
CA ILE A 56 -10.32 2.02 17.50
C ILE A 56 -9.36 1.12 16.72
N TYR A 57 -8.57 1.71 15.84
CA TYR A 57 -7.47 1.02 15.19
C TYR A 57 -6.16 1.22 15.96
N ILE A 58 -5.52 0.10 16.29
CA ILE A 58 -4.18 0.08 16.86
C ILE A 58 -3.17 -0.05 15.71
N TYR A 59 -2.20 0.86 15.70
CA TYR A 59 -1.07 0.88 14.78
C TYR A 59 0.20 0.62 15.58
N GLU A 60 0.98 -0.37 15.16
CA GLU A 60 2.16 -0.85 15.88
C GLU A 60 3.44 -0.64 15.08
N GLY A 61 4.42 0.03 15.68
CA GLY A 61 5.74 0.12 15.06
C GLY A 61 5.80 1.11 13.90
N LEU A 62 4.87 2.07 13.84
CA LEU A 62 4.99 3.20 12.91
C LEU A 62 6.09 4.15 13.36
N ARG A 63 6.71 4.84 12.39
CA ARG A 63 7.68 5.89 12.69
C ARG A 63 6.97 7.12 13.23
N ASP A 64 7.60 7.80 14.17
CA ASP A 64 7.10 9.07 14.72
C ASP A 64 6.75 10.10 13.65
N ILE A 65 7.53 10.22 12.57
CA ILE A 65 7.24 11.12 11.44
C ILE A 65 5.97 10.75 10.67
N ASP A 66 5.64 9.46 10.56
CA ASP A 66 4.41 9.01 9.91
C ASP A 66 3.21 9.30 10.82
N ILE A 67 3.39 9.15 12.14
CA ILE A 67 2.37 9.51 13.13
C ILE A 67 2.12 11.02 13.12
N GLN A 68 3.17 11.84 13.13
CA GLN A 68 3.03 13.30 13.04
C GLN A 68 2.28 13.71 11.76
N ARG A 69 2.61 13.10 10.61
CA ARG A 69 1.85 13.32 9.38
C ARG A 69 0.37 12.97 9.54
N ALA A 70 0.04 11.86 10.19
CA ALA A 70 -1.35 11.50 10.45
C ALA A 70 -2.05 12.47 11.41
N MET A 71 -1.34 13.03 12.40
CA MET A 71 -1.90 14.07 13.28
C MET A 71 -2.30 15.32 12.48
N ASP A 72 -1.51 15.68 11.46
CA ASP A 72 -1.75 16.84 10.62
C ASP A 72 -2.81 16.60 9.54
N GLU A 73 -2.73 15.45 8.85
CA GLU A 73 -3.55 15.15 7.66
C GLU A 73 -4.86 14.44 8.01
N GLU A 74 -4.88 13.61 9.05
CA GLU A 74 -6.00 12.74 9.42
C GLU A 74 -6.70 13.21 10.71
N PHE A 75 -6.64 14.52 11.00
CA PHE A 75 -7.13 15.12 12.25
C PHE A 75 -8.51 14.63 12.72
N GLY A 76 -9.46 14.46 11.78
CA GLY A 76 -10.82 14.00 12.08
C GLY A 76 -10.96 12.51 12.38
N ARG A 77 -9.87 11.73 12.30
CA ARG A 77 -9.84 10.28 12.53
C ARG A 77 -8.90 9.90 13.67
N VAL A 78 -7.99 10.78 14.07
CA VAL A 78 -7.00 10.52 15.14
C VAL A 78 -7.66 10.05 16.44
N GLU A 79 -8.88 10.49 16.74
CA GLU A 79 -9.63 10.04 17.92
C GLU A 79 -9.95 8.53 17.92
N ASN A 80 -9.95 7.91 16.74
CA ASN A 80 -10.15 6.48 16.54
C ASN A 80 -8.82 5.71 16.36
N MET A 81 -7.68 6.34 16.64
CA MET A 81 -6.36 5.75 16.41
C MET A 81 -5.57 5.64 17.70
N MET A 82 -4.92 4.50 17.91
CA MET A 82 -3.96 4.28 18.97
C MET A 82 -2.62 3.85 18.37
N PHE A 83 -1.55 4.54 18.74
CA PHE A 83 -0.21 4.25 18.24
C PHE A 83 0.62 3.62 19.37
N ILE A 84 1.18 2.44 19.12
CA ILE A 84 2.01 1.71 20.10
C ILE A 84 3.37 1.37 19.50
N ARG A 85 4.37 1.18 20.37
CA ARG A 85 5.76 0.87 19.96
C ARG A 85 6.30 1.81 18.89
N THR A 86 5.99 3.10 19.00
CA THR A 86 6.38 4.13 18.03
C THR A 86 7.88 4.11 17.80
N ILE A 87 8.31 3.93 16.55
CA ILE A 87 9.71 3.94 16.16
C ILE A 87 10.21 5.39 16.11
N LYS A 88 11.23 5.72 16.90
CA LYS A 88 11.86 7.04 16.86
C LYS A 88 12.66 7.23 15.58
N THR A 89 12.65 8.44 15.03
CA THR A 89 13.52 8.83 13.93
C THR A 89 14.51 9.92 14.35
N ASP A 90 15.62 10.02 13.61
CA ASP A 90 16.58 11.11 13.73
C ASP A 90 16.15 12.35 12.94
N GLU A 91 16.97 13.40 12.96
CA GLU A 91 16.71 14.66 12.25
C GLU A 91 16.58 14.49 10.72
N THR A 92 17.03 13.36 10.17
CA THR A 92 16.91 13.04 8.74
C THR A 92 15.67 12.20 8.42
N GLY A 93 14.88 11.83 9.43
CA GLY A 93 13.71 10.96 9.31
C GLY A 93 14.06 9.47 9.21
N LYS A 94 15.31 9.09 9.48
CA LYS A 94 15.75 7.69 9.49
C LYS A 94 15.49 7.09 10.87
N THR A 95 15.09 5.82 10.91
CA THR A 95 14.91 5.08 12.16
C THR A 95 16.15 5.16 13.04
N ALA A 96 15.98 5.73 14.23
CA ALA A 96 16.99 5.74 15.27
C ALA A 96 17.21 4.30 15.77
N ARG A 97 18.48 3.92 15.90
CA ARG A 97 18.89 2.59 16.36
C ARG A 97 19.79 2.72 17.57
N ASP A 98 19.57 1.84 18.52
CA ASP A 98 20.43 1.70 19.69
C ASP A 98 21.85 1.27 19.22
N PRO A 99 22.91 1.97 19.67
CA PRO A 99 24.27 1.72 19.18
C PRO A 99 24.90 0.42 19.69
N GLU A 100 24.39 -0.15 20.78
CA GLU A 100 24.90 -1.38 21.38
C GLU A 100 24.23 -2.62 20.78
N THR A 101 22.94 -2.53 20.46
CA THR A 101 22.11 -3.66 20.02
C THR A 101 21.70 -3.61 18.55
N GLY A 102 21.74 -2.42 17.92
CA GLY A 102 21.25 -2.18 16.56
C GLY A 102 19.73 -2.24 16.39
N VAL A 103 18.98 -2.43 17.49
CA VAL A 103 17.52 -2.49 17.49
C VAL A 103 16.95 -1.07 17.35
N ALA A 104 15.79 -0.96 16.70
CA ALA A 104 15.10 0.33 16.58
C ALA A 104 14.71 0.85 17.97
N VAL A 105 14.98 2.12 18.23
CA VAL A 105 14.54 2.78 19.46
C VAL A 105 13.03 2.99 19.34
N THR A 106 12.28 2.43 20.29
CA THR A 106 10.83 2.58 20.35
C THR A 106 10.41 3.37 21.58
N SER A 107 9.28 4.06 21.49
CA SER A 107 8.62 4.75 22.59
C SER A 107 7.23 4.19 22.74
N ASP A 108 6.92 3.80 23.97
CA ASP A 108 5.62 3.25 24.39
C ASP A 108 4.89 4.25 25.29
N ASP A 109 5.23 5.53 25.14
CA ASP A 109 4.77 6.64 25.97
C ASP A 109 3.34 7.00 25.53
N GLY A 110 2.42 6.05 25.70
CA GLY A 110 0.99 6.20 25.49
C GLY A 110 0.33 7.01 26.61
N CYS A 111 0.87 8.19 26.90
CA CYS A 111 0.28 9.24 27.76
C CYS A 111 0.80 10.62 27.34
#